data_AF-A0A9E3EEN2-F1
#
_entry.id   AF-A0A9E3EEN2-F1
#
_cell.length_a   1.000
_cell.length_b   1.000
_cell.length_c   1.000
_cell.angle_alpha   90.00
_cell.angle_beta   90.00
_cell.angle_gamma   90.00
#
_symmetry.space_group_name_H-M   'P 1'
#
loop_
_entity.id
_entity.type
_entity.pdbx_description
1 polymer ?
#
loop_
_entity_poly.entity_id
_entity_poly.type
_entity_poly.pdbx_seq_one_letter_code
_entity_poly.pdbx_strand_id
1 'polypeptide(L)' 'MQKTQIYLGKEEHEGLRKAAARSKRSMAALIRDAICRVMLKPRAAGVVAIWDGDPKRASNEHDDAHGAR' A
#
# COMPACT_ATOMS: atom_id res chain seq x y z
N MET A 1 -9.22 -6.20 -7.64
CA MET A 1 -8.31 -5.13 -8.13
C MET A 1 -9.15 -4.01 -8.68
N GLN A 2 -9.03 -2.79 -8.15
CA GLN A 2 -9.67 -1.63 -8.78
C GLN A 2 -8.84 -1.15 -9.96
N LYS A 3 -9.51 -0.76 -11.05
CA LYS A 3 -8.86 -0.20 -12.24
C LYS A 3 -8.96 1.32 -12.17
N THR A 4 -7.82 1.99 -12.08
CA THR A 4 -7.74 3.45 -12.04
C THR A 4 -7.20 3.95 -13.37
N GLN A 5 -7.89 4.90 -13.99
CA GLN A 5 -7.42 5.60 -15.17
C GLN A 5 -6.99 7.02 -14.78
N ILE A 6 -5.79 7.42 -15.17
CA ILE A 6 -5.18 8.69 -14.78
C ILE A 6 -4.70 9.36 -16.06
N TYR A 7 -4.90 10.68 -16.14
CA TYR A 7 -4.35 11.48 -17.22
C TYR A 7 -2.88 11.80 -16.92
N LEU A 8 -2.02 11.59 -17.92
CA LEU A 8 -0.63 12.04 -17.91
C LEU A 8 -0.42 12.95 -19.11
N GLY A 9 0.35 14.03 -18.94
CA GLY A 9 0.79 14.84 -20.06
C GLY A 9 1.56 14.01 -21.08
N LYS A 10 1.58 14.46 -22.34
CA LYS A 10 2.23 13.73 -23.44
C LYS A 10 3.72 13.44 -23.12
N GLU A 11 4.42 14.44 -22.60
CA GLU A 11 5.84 14.32 -22.25
C GLU A 11 6.08 13.32 -21.10
N GLU A 12 5.23 13.35 -20.08
CA GLU A 12 5.30 12.42 -18.94
C GLU A 12 5.03 10.98 -19.38
N HIS A 13 4.03 10.79 -20.24
CA HIS A 13 3.68 9.47 -20.78
C HIS A 13 4.81 8.91 -21.66
N GLU A 14 5.41 9.74 -22.53
CA GLU A 14 6.58 9.34 -23.31
C GLU A 14 7.79 9.01 -22.42
N GLY A 15 8.02 9.82 -21.38
CA GLY A 15 9.05 9.56 -20.37
C GLY A 15 8.85 8.21 -19.68
N LEU A 16 7.62 7.91 -19.27
CA LEU A 16 7.26 6.63 -18.65
C LEU A 16 7.47 5.45 -19.60
N ARG A 17 7.11 5.61 -20.88
CA ARG A 17 7.33 4.58 -21.91
C ARG A 17 8.82 4.30 -22.12
N LYS A 18 9.66 5.34 -22.17
CA LYS A 18 11.13 5.20 -22.26
C LYS A 18 11.69 4.49 -21.03
N ALA A 19 11.21 4.82 -19.83
CA ALA A 19 11.62 4.16 -18.59
C ALA A 19 11.23 2.67 -18.56
N ALA A 20 10.02 2.32 -19.05
CA ALA A 20 9.57 0.94 -19.20
C ALA A 20 10.48 0.16 -20.17
N ALA A 21 10.79 0.74 -21.33
CA ALA A 21 11.68 0.12 -22.31
C ALA A 21 13.10 -0.12 -21.74
N ARG A 22 13.66 0.89 -21.06
CA ARG A 22 14.99 0.79 -20.42
C ARG A 22 15.04 -0.28 -19.32
N SER A 23 13.97 -0.40 -18.54
CA SER A 23 13.91 -1.33 -17.40
C SER A 23 13.44 -2.73 -17.79
N LYS A 24 12.99 -2.95 -19.03
CA LYS A 24 12.31 -4.18 -19.49
C LYS A 24 11.13 -4.58 -18.60
N ARG A 25 10.50 -3.62 -17.91
CA ARG A 25 9.31 -3.82 -17.05
C ARG A 25 8.08 -3.21 -17.71
N SER A 26 6.90 -3.74 -17.39
CA SER A 26 5.65 -3.11 -17.84
C SER A 26 5.44 -1.75 -17.17
N MET A 27 4.80 -0.82 -17.87
CA MET A 27 4.44 0.50 -17.31
C MET A 27 3.63 0.36 -16.01
N ALA A 28 2.72 -0.61 -15.95
CA ALA A 28 1.92 -0.89 -14.76
C ALA A 28 2.78 -1.34 -13.56
N ALA A 29 3.84 -2.12 -13.80
CA ALA A 29 4.77 -2.52 -12.73
C ALA A 29 5.58 -1.33 -12.21
N LEU A 30 6.02 -0.43 -13.10
CA LEU A 30 6.73 0.78 -12.72
C LEU A 30 5.84 1.76 -11.93
N ILE A 31 4.60 1.98 -12.38
CA ILE A 31 3.64 2.85 -11.69
C ILE A 31 3.34 2.29 -10.30
N ARG A 32 3.07 0.98 -10.17
CA ARG A 32 2.82 0.35 -8.87
C ARG A 32 4.01 0.51 -7.94
N ASP A 33 5.22 0.22 -8.40
CA ASP A 33 6.45 0.35 -7.61
C ASP A 33 6.68 1.81 -7.17
N ALA A 34 6.47 2.78 -8.06
CA ALA A 34 6.57 4.20 -7.73
C ALA A 34 5.54 4.63 -6.68
N ILE A 35 4.27 4.25 -6.85
CA ILE A 35 3.20 4.55 -5.88
C ILE A 35 3.53 3.90 -4.53
N CYS A 36 3.94 2.62 -4.50
CA CYS A 36 4.32 1.95 -3.26
C CYS A 36 5.48 2.67 -2.56
N ARG A 37 6.52 3.07 -3.29
CA ARG A 37 7.67 3.76 -2.70
C ARG A 37 7.33 5.15 -2.13
N VAL A 38 6.39 5.86 -2.74
CA VAL A 38 6.04 7.23 -2.35
C VAL A 38 4.94 7.25 -1.30
N MET A 39 3.85 6.51 -1.53
CA MET A 39 2.64 6.52 -0.69
C MET A 39 2.65 5.45 0.39
N LEU A 40 3.24 4.28 0.12
CA LEU A 40 3.30 3.16 1.06
C LEU A 40 4.67 3.03 1.72
N LYS A 41 5.41 4.14 1.89
CA LYS A 41 6.42 4.15 2.95
C LYS A 41 5.69 3.74 4.23
N PRO A 42 6.06 2.62 4.88
CA PRO A 42 5.51 2.37 6.19
C PRO A 42 5.90 3.60 7.01
N ARG A 43 4.91 4.37 7.46
CA ARG A 43 5.14 5.30 8.54
C ARG A 43 5.56 4.38 9.68
N ALA A 44 6.87 4.26 9.91
CA ALA A 44 7.41 3.42 10.96
C ALA A 44 6.99 4.05 12.28
N ALA A 45 5.76 3.75 12.70
CA ALA A 45 5.19 4.15 13.97
C ALA A 45 5.23 2.93 14.89
N GLY A 46 6.45 2.58 15.30
CA GLY A 46 6.69 1.62 16.38
C GLY A 46 6.56 0.13 16.04
N VAL A 47 6.91 -0.70 17.03
CA VAL A 47 7.12 -2.16 16.95
C VAL A 47 5.83 -2.95 16.60
N VAL A 48 4.65 -2.34 16.65
CA VAL A 48 3.35 -3.05 16.55
C VAL A 48 2.40 -2.39 15.54
N ALA A 49 2.91 -1.93 14.40
CA ALA A 49 2.07 -1.44 13.30
C ALA A 49 1.83 -2.55 12.26
N ILE A 50 1.13 -3.62 12.65
CA ILE A 50 0.71 -4.68 11.73
C ILE A 50 -0.72 -4.44 11.21
N TRP A 51 -1.49 -3.53 11.85
CA TRP A 51 -2.91 -3.38 11.56
C TRP A 51 -3.42 -1.94 11.76
N ASP A 52 -4.18 -1.42 10.78
CA ASP A 52 -4.74 -0.06 10.72
C ASP A 52 -6.26 -0.01 11.04
N GLY A 53 -6.86 -1.10 11.53
CA GLY A 53 -8.27 -1.10 11.89
C GLY A 53 -8.55 -0.55 13.29
N ASP A 54 -9.82 -0.28 13.57
CA ASP A 54 -10.26 0.12 14.92
C ASP A 54 -10.36 -1.13 15.82
N PRO A 55 -9.58 -1.24 16.91
CA PRO A 55 -9.61 -2.42 17.76
C PRO A 55 -11.01 -2.62 18.34
N LYS A 56 -11.63 -3.75 17.98
CA LYS A 56 -12.97 -4.11 18.48
C LYS A 56 -13.01 -4.28 20.00
N ARG A 57 -11.86 -4.66 20.57
CA ARG A 57 -11.65 -4.94 22.00
C ARG A 57 -10.22 -4.62 22.38
N ALA A 58 -10.03 -4.13 23.60
CA ALA A 58 -8.69 -3.92 24.14
C ALA A 58 -8.06 -5.27 24.53
N SER A 59 -6.73 -5.40 24.44
CA SER A 59 -6.05 -6.69 24.67
C SER A 59 -6.24 -7.24 26.09
N ASN A 60 -6.60 -6.39 27.06
CA ASN A 60 -6.93 -6.77 28.43
C ASN A 60 -8.35 -7.35 28.59
N GLU A 61 -9.22 -7.24 27.59
CA GLU A 61 -10.57 -7.83 27.58
C GLU A 61 -10.56 -9.31 27.16
N HIS A 62 -9.37 -9.89 26.93
CA HIS A 62 -9.21 -11.31 26.61
C HIS A 62 -9.39 -12.25 27.82
N ASP A 63 -9.31 -11.74 29.05
CA ASP A 63 -9.34 -12.57 30.27
C ASP A 63 -10.76 -13.01 30.69
N ASP A 64 -11.81 -12.47 30.05
CA ASP A 64 -13.21 -12.86 30.29
C ASP A 64 -13.65 -14.12 29.49
N ALA A 65 -12.70 -14.95 29.04
CA ALA A 65 -12.99 -16.22 28.37
C ALA A 65 -13.56 -17.30 29.32
N HIS A 66 -13.64 -17.03 30.62
CA HIS A 66 -14.29 -17.88 31.61
C HIS A 66 -15.65 -17.29 32.01
N GLY A 67 -16.63 -17.42 31.11
CA GLY A 67 -18.03 -17.40 31.50
C GLY A 67 -18.30 -18.53 32.48
N ALA A 68 -18.60 -18.16 33.72
CA ALA A 68 -19.06 -19.06 34.77
C ALA A 68 -20.37 -19.75 34.37
N ARG A 69 -20.34 -21.08 34.42
CA ARG A 69 -21.43 -22.06 34.64
C ARG A 69 -22.64 -22.08 33.71
#